data_AF-A0A8T4PC45-F1
#
_entry.id   AF-A0A8T4PC45-F1
#
_cell.length_a   1.000
_cell.length_b   1.000
_cell.length_c   1.000
_cell.angle_alpha   90.00
_cell.angle_beta   90.00
_cell.angle_gamma   90.00
#
_symmetry.space_group_name_H-M   'P 1'
#
loop_
_entity.id
_entity.type
_entity.pdbx_description
1 polymer ?
#
loop_
_entity_poly.entity_id
_entity_poly.type
_entity_poly.pdbx_seq_one_letter_code
_entity_poly.pdbx_strand_id
1 'polypeptide(L)' 'MPINAHPEYFKAEKEHLNAKKPEDKIYWTEEMIRVAPHHKGSENLLAGLRTRLKKLKRILNYSDFFKIL' A
#
# COMPACT_ATOMS: atom_id res chain seq x y z
N MET A 1 10.99 13.59 11.40
CA MET A 1 11.26 14.57 10.33
C MET A 1 10.05 14.62 9.41
N PRO A 2 9.76 15.76 8.77
CA PRO A 2 8.69 15.84 7.77
C PRO A 2 8.96 14.85 6.63
N ILE A 3 7.91 14.17 6.17
CA ILE A 3 7.97 13.29 5.01
C ILE A 3 7.62 14.18 3.81
N ASN A 4 8.62 14.75 3.16
CA ASN A 4 8.42 15.49 1.92
C ASN A 4 8.20 14.49 0.77
N ALA A 5 7.01 13.88 0.73
CA ALA A 5 6.66 12.91 -0.29
C ALA A 5 6.48 13.59 -1.65
N HIS A 6 6.89 12.91 -2.73
CA HIS A 6 6.72 13.40 -4.10
C HIS A 6 5.23 13.38 -4.52
N PRO A 7 4.81 14.20 -5.51
CA PRO A 7 3.44 14.19 -6.05
C PRO A 7 2.95 12.79 -6.46
N GLU A 8 3.84 11.92 -6.92
CA GLU A 8 3.54 10.54 -7.28
C GLU A 8 3.03 9.71 -6.09
N TYR A 9 3.57 9.94 -4.90
CA TYR A 9 3.11 9.29 -3.68
C TYR A 9 1.65 9.65 -3.39
N PHE A 10 1.32 10.94 -3.44
CA PHE A 10 -0.04 11.40 -3.19
C PHE A 10 -1.03 10.91 -4.26
N LYS A 11 -0.58 10.78 -5.50
CA LYS A 11 -1.38 10.15 -6.57
C LYS A 11 -1.67 8.69 -6.22
N ALA A 12 -0.64 7.89 -5.91
CA ALA A 12 -0.83 6.49 -5.53
C ALA A 12 -1.70 6.33 -4.28
N GLU A 13 -1.56 7.23 -3.30
CA GLU A 13 -2.38 7.27 -2.09
C GLU A 13 -3.86 7.54 -2.40
N LYS A 14 -4.14 8.52 -3.27
CA LYS A 14 -5.50 8.81 -3.73
C LYS A 14 -6.13 7.60 -4.41
N GLU A 15 -5.41 6.94 -5.30
CA GLU A 15 -5.92 5.75 -5.98
C GLU A 15 -6.10 4.56 -5.02
N HIS A 16 -5.22 4.39 -4.03
CA HIS A 16 -5.40 3.40 -2.96
C HIS A 16 -6.68 3.63 -2.15
N LEU A 17 -7.00 4.88 -1.83
CA LEU A 17 -8.22 5.26 -1.10
C LEU A 17 -9.48 5.00 -1.95
N ASN A 18 -9.42 5.29 -3.25
CA ASN A 18 -10.53 5.06 -4.18
C ASN A 18 -10.77 3.57 -4.49
N ALA A 19 -9.70 2.76 -4.51
CA ALA A 19 -9.75 1.34 -4.79
C ALA A 19 -10.76 0.60 -3.89
N LYS A 20 -11.61 -0.22 -4.53
CA LYS A 20 -12.63 -1.03 -3.86
C LYS A 20 -12.23 -2.49 -3.72
N LYS A 21 -11.46 -3.01 -4.67
CA LYS A 21 -11.02 -4.40 -4.67
C LYS A 21 -9.72 -4.57 -3.89
N PRO A 22 -9.53 -5.68 -3.16
CA PRO A 22 -8.27 -5.96 -2.47
C PRO A 22 -7.04 -5.93 -3.40
N GLU A 23 -7.17 -6.43 -4.63
CA GLU A 23 -6.13 -6.47 -5.66
C GLU A 23 -5.67 -5.06 -6.04
N ASP A 24 -6.61 -4.16 -6.30
CA ASP A 24 -6.33 -2.75 -6.60
C ASP A 24 -5.64 -2.07 -5.39
N LYS A 25 -6.13 -2.35 -4.17
CA LYS A 25 -5.52 -1.80 -2.95
C LYS A 25 -4.08 -2.30 -2.76
N ILE A 26 -3.79 -3.55 -3.11
CA ILE A 26 -2.45 -4.14 -3.08
C ILE A 26 -1.55 -3.39 -4.06
N TYR A 27 -1.97 -3.29 -5.33
CA TYR A 27 -1.23 -2.60 -6.38
C TYR A 27 -0.86 -1.17 -5.97
N TRP A 28 -1.84 -0.38 -5.53
CA TRP A 28 -1.57 1.01 -5.13
C TRP A 28 -0.73 1.12 -3.86
N THR A 29 -0.80 0.15 -2.95
CA THR A 29 0.11 0.12 -1.78
C THR A 29 1.55 -0.17 -2.21
N GLU A 30 1.75 -1.04 -3.20
CA GLU A 30 3.07 -1.31 -3.78
C GLU A 30 3.63 -0.06 -4.49
N GLU A 31 2.78 0.66 -5.25
CA GLU A 31 3.16 1.93 -5.86
C GLU A 31 3.53 2.99 -4.82
N MET A 32 2.73 3.13 -3.75
CA MET A 32 3.06 4.03 -2.63
C MET A 32 4.43 3.70 -2.01
N ILE A 33 4.78 2.42 -1.89
CA ILE A 33 6.11 2.00 -1.40
C ILE A 33 7.20 2.36 -2.42
N ARG A 34 6.96 2.15 -3.71
CA ARG A 34 7.91 2.39 -4.80
C ARG A 34 8.30 3.87 -4.91
N VAL A 35 7.34 4.77 -4.71
CA VAL A 35 7.54 6.23 -4.89
C VAL A 35 7.72 6.97 -3.55
N ALA A 36 7.64 6.28 -2.42
CA ALA A 36 7.92 6.88 -1.13
C ALA A 36 9.40 7.30 -1.04
N PRO A 37 9.73 8.36 -0.30
CA PRO A 37 11.12 8.70 -0.02
C PRO A 37 11.83 7.56 0.73
N HIS A 38 13.12 7.38 0.50
CA HIS A 38 13.97 6.35 1.11
C HIS A 38 15.08 6.95 1.99
N HIS A 39 14.69 7.80 2.93
CA HIS A 39 15.61 8.43 3.88
C HIS A 39 15.12 8.20 5.32
N LYS A 40 15.96 8.44 6.33
CA LYS A 40 15.62 8.20 7.75
C LYS A 40 14.25 8.76 8.18
N GLY A 41 13.84 9.92 7.64
CA GLY A 41 12.54 10.52 7.93
C GLY A 41 11.30 9.73 7.47
N SER A 42 11.44 8.75 6.59
CA SER A 42 10.33 7.99 5.97
C SER A 42 10.30 6.50 6.37
N GLU A 43 11.18 6.07 7.28
CA GLU A 43 11.23 4.69 7.76
C GLU A 43 9.88 4.21 8.33
N ASN A 44 9.25 5.05 9.16
CA ASN A 44 7.94 4.75 9.74
C ASN A 44 6.84 4.65 8.68
N LEU A 45 6.90 5.49 7.65
CA LEU A 45 5.96 5.41 6.52
C LEU A 45 6.12 4.07 5.79
N LEU A 46 7.34 3.74 5.38
CA LEU A 46 7.63 2.48 4.68
C LEU A 46 7.25 1.25 5.52
N ALA A 47 7.50 1.28 6.83
CA ALA A 47 7.09 0.22 7.75
C ALA A 47 5.55 0.06 7.81
N GLY A 48 4.83 1.18 7.89
CA GLY A 48 3.37 1.20 7.85
C GLY A 48 2.80 0.63 6.54
N LEU A 49 3.35 1.05 5.41
CA LEU A 49 2.93 0.58 4.08
C LEU A 49 3.19 -0.92 3.89
N ARG A 50 4.36 -1.43 4.28
CA ARG A 50 4.67 -2.87 4.23
C ARG A 50 3.73 -3.69 5.12
N THR A 51 3.39 -3.17 6.29
CA THR A 51 2.41 -3.80 7.20
C THR A 51 1.02 -3.84 6.57
N ARG A 52 0.59 -2.74 5.94
CA ARG A 52 -0.68 -2.67 5.19
C ARG A 52 -0.69 -3.69 4.04
N LEU A 53 0.37 -3.75 3.25
CA LEU A 53 0.51 -4.67 2.13
C LEU A 53 0.38 -6.13 2.56
N LYS A 54 1.08 -6.53 3.64
CA LYS A 54 0.99 -7.88 4.21
C LYS A 54 -0.44 -8.24 4.63
N LYS A 55 -1.15 -7.30 5.26
CA LYS A 55 -2.55 -7.52 5.68
C LYS A 55 -3.47 -7.70 4.47
N LEU A 56 -3.33 -6.87 3.44
CA LEU A 56 -4.13 -6.95 2.22
C LEU A 56 -3.92 -8.27 1.48
N LYS A 57 -2.66 -8.69 1.29
CA LYS A 57 -2.33 -9.98 0.64
C LYS A 57 -2.93 -11.17 1.40
N ARG A 58 -2.93 -11.11 2.73
CA ARG A 58 -3.57 -12.15 3.56
C ARG A 58 -5.10 -12.17 3.40
N ILE A 59 -5.76 -11.01 3.35
CA ILE A 59 -7.20 -10.92 3.12
C ILE A 59 -7.57 -11.49 1.75
N LEU A 60 -6.82 -11.13 0.70
CA LEU A 60 -7.04 -11.65 -0.64
C LEU A 60 -6.89 -13.17 -0.66
N ASN A 61 -5.82 -13.71 -0.08
CA ASN A 61 -5.60 -15.16 -0.01
C ASN A 61 -6.75 -15.90 0.71
N TYR A 62 -7.23 -15.39 1.85
CA TYR A 62 -8.38 -15.99 2.52
C TYR A 62 -9.64 -15.89 1.68
N SER A 63 -9.89 -14.74 1.04
CA SER A 63 -11.05 -14.59 0.16
C SER A 63 -11.01 -15.58 -1.00
N ASP A 64 -9.84 -15.82 -1.58
CA ASP A 64 -9.69 -16.77 -2.69
C ASP A 64 -9.87 -18.21 -2.23
N PHE A 65 -9.35 -18.55 -1.04
CA PHE A 65 -9.59 -19.86 -0.43
C PHE A 65 -11.10 -20.14 -0.24
N PHE A 66 -11.86 -19.18 0.27
CA PHE A 66 -13.32 -19.34 0.47
C PHE A 66 -14.13 -19.36 -0.83
N LYS A 67 -13.62 -18.83 -1.95
CA LYS A 67 -14.30 -18.89 -3.26
C LYS A 67 -14.17 -20.24 -3.96
N ILE A 68 -13.20 -21.05 -3.55
CA ILE A 68 -12.89 -22.36 -4.16
C ILE A 68 -13.68 -23.50 -3.47
N LEU A 69 -14.30 -23.21 -2.32
CA LEU A 69 -15.20 -24.09 -1.59
C LEU A 69 -16.65 -23.89 -2.05
#